data_AF-A0A1B1E2S5-F1
#
_entry.id   AF-A0A1B1E2S5-F1
#
_cell.length_a   1.000
_cell.length_b   1.000
_cell.length_c   1.000
_cell.angle_alpha   90.00
_cell.angle_beta   90.00
_cell.angle_gamma   90.00
#
_symmetry.space_group_name_H-M   'P 1'
#
loop_
_entity.id
_entity.type
_entity.pdbx_description
1 polymer ?
#
loop_
_entity_poly.entity_id
_entity_poly.type
_entity_poly.pdbx_seq_one_letter_code
_entity_poly.pdbx_strand_id
1 'polypeptide(L)'
;MKTKIWEEFYKFSGDMMYKIEEDAEQDLKMCSTLDESKKKEENELCKIVARIFLWMDGLKIGRNEAGGAKFRWVQGEEEDEKPEEKKLHSYYRCLIGKVTILKMLGKHCMLKEVSETVKKNREQMRTTMDLKGGNQLCSDVDFGSLYLGKRFLWDQIKKGIDDFKRTDNHGFGSSLVQEGKSKLHDIQKEGQNEGICPKEGELDSETLQNLEITVYNKEDVSLEDDKDTDPPGKEPSGGSKELEILLFKAKEAKDAARGGDDWEQRAYQVVQENLKELFEKNMREKAEKKQQALAGGEDCSTHKDDLCKRVTCVEQKWYQNKAEKVKKWDSMEDDIKGELERLSKNIITNEANMDTYCKKNEEPSSRIVTDTEIKACRYITAGLRYIYGIQKEGKDKNPEDNWKFKQTMLCLVLNAYANKLKEKVTSPCKVDVGTIKQAFDRGNDQMSDWCKEKNKNGQADCMTCERVEILTCEVADNGNRTKVEDKVKGMLSTDHNIKKTLSDINNINENLCDRAQCVTTQKTRDKREGKNNAEAKQIWEVWKGFILNMAV
;
A
#
# COMPACT_ATOMS: atom_id res chain seq x y z
N MET A 1 -9.16 28.63 25.19
CA MET A 1 -9.81 27.38 24.71
C MET A 1 -8.67 26.41 24.39
N LYS A 2 -8.22 25.63 25.37
CA LYS A 2 -7.09 24.68 25.17
C LYS A 2 -7.55 23.53 24.27
N THR A 3 -6.61 23.07 23.48
CA THR A 3 -6.70 22.37 22.19
C THR A 3 -7.07 20.89 22.28
N LYS A 4 -8.22 20.50 21.70
CA LYS A 4 -8.76 19.11 21.74
C LYS A 4 -7.85 18.03 21.15
N ILE A 5 -7.07 18.30 20.10
CA ILE A 5 -6.29 17.24 19.42
C ILE A 5 -5.03 16.82 20.19
N TRP A 6 -4.35 17.77 20.84
CA TRP A 6 -3.14 17.48 21.61
C TRP A 6 -3.43 16.77 22.92
N GLU A 7 -4.58 17.06 23.52
CA GLU A 7 -5.10 16.30 24.66
C GLU A 7 -5.38 14.84 24.27
N GLU A 8 -5.91 14.59 23.06
CA GLU A 8 -6.07 13.24 22.55
C GLU A 8 -4.72 12.56 22.28
N PHE A 9 -3.75 13.21 21.62
CA PHE A 9 -2.42 12.61 21.44
C PHE A 9 -1.74 12.27 22.77
N TYR A 10 -1.78 13.20 23.73
CA TYR A 10 -1.28 12.97 25.08
C TYR A 10 -1.97 11.78 25.76
N LYS A 11 -3.30 11.71 25.69
CA LYS A 11 -4.12 10.63 26.25
C LYS A 11 -3.85 9.28 25.60
N PHE A 12 -3.79 9.21 24.27
CA PHE A 12 -3.53 7.97 23.54
C PHE A 12 -2.09 7.49 23.70
N SER A 13 -1.12 8.41 23.78
CA SER A 13 0.25 8.06 24.19
C SER A 13 0.27 7.45 25.59
N GLY A 14 -0.47 8.03 26.55
CA GLY A 14 -0.63 7.43 27.88
C GLY A 14 -1.28 6.04 27.86
N ASP A 15 -2.31 5.82 27.04
CA ASP A 15 -2.96 4.50 26.87
C ASP A 15 -2.02 3.46 26.26
N MET A 16 -1.19 3.85 25.30
CA MET A 16 -0.12 2.99 24.76
C MET A 16 0.85 2.59 25.86
N MET A 17 1.35 3.56 26.63
CA MET A 17 2.31 3.33 27.73
C MET A 17 1.73 2.46 28.85
N TYR A 18 0.43 2.57 29.11
CA TYR A 18 -0.24 1.71 30.07
C TYR A 18 -0.08 0.22 29.73
N LYS A 19 -0.03 -0.10 28.43
CA LYS A 19 0.06 -1.48 27.91
C LYS A 19 1.49 -1.94 27.64
N ILE A 20 2.46 -1.03 27.65
CA ILE A 20 3.82 -1.32 27.19
C ILE A 20 4.68 -2.06 28.23
N GLU A 21 4.32 -1.96 29.51
CA GLU A 21 5.12 -2.47 30.62
C GLU A 21 4.94 -3.96 30.92
N GLU A 22 3.76 -4.51 30.62
CA GLU A 22 3.41 -5.86 31.06
C GLU A 22 3.64 -6.90 29.97
N ASP A 23 4.37 -7.97 30.30
CA ASP A 23 4.48 -9.13 29.43
C ASP A 23 3.15 -9.88 29.41
N ALA A 24 2.65 -10.16 28.20
CA ALA A 24 1.39 -10.85 27.99
C ALA A 24 1.58 -12.06 27.06
N GLU A 25 0.71 -13.06 27.20
CA GLU A 25 0.84 -14.35 26.51
C GLU A 25 1.14 -14.23 25.00
N GLN A 26 0.45 -13.31 24.31
CA GLN A 26 0.58 -13.11 22.88
C GLN A 26 1.90 -12.46 22.49
N ASP A 27 2.37 -11.42 23.19
CA ASP A 27 3.65 -10.78 22.86
C ASP A 27 4.84 -11.70 23.16
N LEU A 28 4.76 -12.48 24.25
CA LEU A 28 5.72 -13.54 24.55
C LEU A 28 5.77 -14.59 23.43
N LYS A 29 4.61 -15.07 22.98
CA LYS A 29 4.51 -16.05 21.90
C LYS A 29 4.98 -15.51 20.55
N MET A 30 4.73 -14.23 20.28
CA MET A 30 5.21 -13.57 19.06
C MET A 30 6.74 -13.42 19.02
N CYS A 31 7.40 -13.47 20.17
CA CYS A 31 8.85 -13.29 20.27
C CYS A 31 9.61 -14.56 20.67
N SER A 32 8.90 -15.66 20.95
CA SER A 32 9.50 -16.93 21.39
C SER A 32 10.28 -17.68 20.30
N THR A 33 10.17 -17.28 19.03
CA THR A 33 10.92 -17.87 17.92
C THR A 33 12.32 -17.28 17.75
N LEU A 34 12.67 -16.26 18.52
CA LEU A 34 14.03 -15.73 18.60
C LEU A 34 14.88 -16.73 19.37
N ASP A 35 16.04 -17.08 18.81
CA ASP A 35 16.97 -18.08 19.37
C ASP A 35 17.35 -17.73 20.81
N GLU A 36 17.25 -18.67 21.74
CA GLU A 36 17.62 -18.47 23.16
C GLU A 36 19.10 -18.11 23.35
N SER A 37 19.94 -18.33 22.34
CA SER A 37 21.35 -17.91 22.31
C SER A 37 21.55 -16.43 21.91
N LYS A 38 20.50 -15.76 21.41
CA LYS A 38 20.53 -14.32 21.12
C LYS A 38 20.29 -13.49 22.38
N LYS A 39 20.96 -12.35 22.41
CA LYS A 39 21.06 -11.40 23.53
C LYS A 39 19.67 -11.03 24.09
N LYS A 40 19.53 -11.02 25.41
CA LYS A 40 18.30 -10.66 26.18
C LYS A 40 17.61 -9.40 25.65
N GLU A 41 18.41 -8.45 25.18
CA GLU A 41 18.05 -7.16 24.60
C GLU A 41 17.21 -7.29 23.31
N GLU A 42 17.48 -8.29 22.46
CA GLU A 42 16.71 -8.55 21.23
C GLU A 42 15.28 -9.00 21.53
N ASN A 43 15.14 -9.84 22.56
CA ASN A 43 13.84 -10.37 22.98
C ASN A 43 12.96 -9.27 23.59
N GLU A 44 13.53 -8.42 24.44
CA GLU A 44 12.78 -7.29 25.02
C GLU A 44 12.37 -6.26 23.95
N LEU A 45 13.24 -5.96 22.98
CA LEU A 45 12.88 -5.10 21.84
C LEU A 45 11.72 -5.70 21.04
N CYS A 46 11.78 -7.00 20.75
CA CYS A 46 10.70 -7.70 20.05
C CYS A 46 9.37 -7.56 20.78
N LYS A 47 9.35 -7.80 22.09
CA LYS A 47 8.13 -7.72 22.89
C LYS A 47 7.56 -6.30 22.85
N ILE A 48 8.38 -5.26 22.98
CA ILE A 48 7.90 -3.87 22.93
C ILE A 48 7.33 -3.52 21.56
N VAL A 49 8.02 -3.87 20.48
CA VAL A 49 7.49 -3.64 19.12
C VAL A 49 6.18 -4.40 18.91
N ALA A 50 6.10 -5.66 19.33
CA ALA A 50 4.88 -6.46 19.26
C ALA A 50 3.71 -5.84 20.04
N ARG A 51 3.94 -5.35 21.27
CA ARG A 51 2.92 -4.67 22.09
C ARG A 51 2.38 -3.42 21.42
N ILE A 52 3.24 -2.60 20.83
CA ILE A 52 2.81 -1.41 20.09
C ILE A 52 1.89 -1.82 18.93
N PHE A 53 2.23 -2.88 18.18
CA PHE A 53 1.33 -3.40 17.13
C PHE A 53 0.00 -3.93 17.65
N LEU A 54 0.01 -4.73 18.71
CA LEU A 54 -1.23 -5.26 19.31
C LEU A 54 -2.12 -4.14 19.85
N TRP A 55 -1.52 -3.08 20.39
CA TRP A 55 -2.23 -1.86 20.79
C TRP A 55 -2.79 -1.08 19.59
N MET A 56 -2.01 -0.91 18.52
CA MET A 56 -2.46 -0.28 17.28
C MET A 56 -3.64 -1.04 16.66
N ASP A 57 -3.67 -2.38 16.81
CA ASP A 57 -4.77 -3.25 16.39
C ASP A 57 -6.02 -3.14 17.29
N GLY A 58 -5.98 -2.29 18.32
CA GLY A 58 -7.12 -2.00 19.20
C GLY A 58 -7.31 -2.99 20.34
N LEU A 59 -6.34 -3.87 20.60
CA LEU A 59 -6.42 -4.86 21.67
C LEU A 59 -6.20 -4.21 23.05
N LYS A 60 -6.74 -4.87 24.08
CA LYS A 60 -6.58 -4.49 25.49
C LYS A 60 -5.93 -5.64 26.26
N ILE A 61 -5.22 -5.30 27.34
CA ILE A 61 -4.67 -6.31 28.26
C ILE A 61 -5.77 -6.72 29.25
N GLY A 62 -6.03 -8.02 29.35
CA GLY A 62 -6.89 -8.65 30.35
C GLY A 62 -6.11 -9.65 31.22
N ARG A 63 -6.74 -10.15 32.29
CA ARG A 63 -6.17 -11.23 33.11
C ARG A 63 -6.16 -12.55 32.35
N ASN A 64 -5.12 -13.34 32.58
CA ASN A 64 -5.08 -14.71 32.12
C ASN A 64 -5.44 -15.67 33.26
N GLU A 65 -6.54 -16.41 33.10
CA GLU A 65 -7.02 -17.37 34.11
C GLU A 65 -6.58 -18.81 33.82
N ALA A 66 -5.98 -19.07 32.65
CA ALA A 66 -5.66 -20.41 32.16
C ALA A 66 -4.28 -20.95 32.60
N GLY A 67 -3.51 -20.19 33.39
CA GLY A 67 -2.12 -20.51 33.78
C GLY A 67 -1.09 -20.10 32.73
N GLY A 68 0.14 -19.76 33.15
CA GLY A 68 1.20 -19.22 32.28
C GLY A 68 1.48 -17.73 32.52
N ALA A 69 1.57 -16.93 31.46
CA ALA A 69 1.75 -15.48 31.57
C ALA A 69 0.53 -14.83 32.24
N LYS A 70 0.77 -13.89 33.17
CA LYS A 70 -0.26 -13.26 34.01
C LYS A 70 -1.30 -12.47 33.21
N PHE A 71 -0.89 -11.91 32.08
CA PHE A 71 -1.70 -11.05 31.23
C PHE A 71 -1.91 -11.69 29.85
N ARG A 72 -3.01 -11.34 29.20
CA ARG A 72 -3.29 -11.70 27.80
C ARG A 72 -3.92 -10.53 27.07
N TRP A 73 -3.58 -10.38 25.79
CA TRP A 73 -4.25 -9.47 24.88
C TRP A 73 -5.62 -10.04 24.48
N VAL A 74 -6.65 -9.21 24.58
CA VAL A 74 -8.04 -9.56 24.26
C VAL A 74 -8.68 -8.47 23.41
N GLN A 75 -9.66 -8.86 22.60
CA GLN A 75 -10.53 -7.89 21.95
C GLN A 75 -11.36 -7.20 23.05
N GLY A 76 -11.37 -5.87 23.06
CA GLY A 76 -12.24 -5.11 23.95
C GLY A 76 -13.64 -4.98 23.37
N GLU A 77 -14.67 -5.14 24.20
CA GLU A 77 -15.99 -4.58 23.92
C GLU A 77 -15.89 -3.06 24.11
N GLU A 78 -16.04 -2.30 23.02
CA GLU A 78 -16.24 -0.85 23.07
C GLU A 78 -17.75 -0.63 22.98
N GLU A 79 -18.45 -0.87 24.08
CA GLU A 79 -19.82 -0.43 24.23
C GLU A 79 -19.81 1.11 24.37
N ASP A 80 -20.69 1.78 23.62
CA ASP A 80 -21.02 3.23 23.66
C ASP A 80 -20.21 4.24 22.82
N GLU A 81 -19.21 3.86 21.99
CA GLU A 81 -18.52 4.81 21.09
C GLU A 81 -19.22 4.97 19.71
N LYS A 82 -19.33 6.21 19.21
CA LYS A 82 -19.87 6.46 17.86
C LYS A 82 -18.94 5.88 16.78
N PRO A 83 -19.48 5.31 15.68
CA PRO A 83 -18.65 4.69 14.62
C PRO A 83 -17.58 5.60 13.98
N GLU A 84 -17.81 6.91 13.98
CA GLU A 84 -16.86 7.91 13.44
C GLU A 84 -15.70 8.19 14.40
N GLU A 85 -15.96 8.23 15.71
CA GLU A 85 -14.95 8.40 16.75
C GLU A 85 -14.04 7.16 16.85
N LYS A 86 -14.63 5.96 16.71
CA LYS A 86 -13.89 4.69 16.69
C LYS A 86 -12.83 4.62 15.58
N LYS A 87 -13.17 5.07 14.36
CA LYS A 87 -12.23 5.12 13.24
C LYS A 87 -11.11 6.12 13.47
N LEU A 88 -11.43 7.27 14.05
CA LEU A 88 -10.47 8.31 14.39
C LEU A 88 -9.49 7.83 15.48
N HIS A 89 -9.99 7.17 16.51
CA HIS A 89 -9.16 6.56 17.57
C HIS A 89 -8.22 5.50 17.02
N SER A 90 -8.69 4.62 16.13
CA SER A 90 -7.82 3.66 15.44
C SER A 90 -6.72 4.34 14.61
N TYR A 91 -7.04 5.44 13.93
CA TYR A 91 -6.05 6.22 13.19
C TYR A 91 -5.00 6.87 14.11
N TYR A 92 -5.42 7.47 15.23
CA TYR A 92 -4.51 8.02 16.24
C TYR A 92 -3.59 6.96 16.83
N ARG A 93 -4.13 5.80 17.24
CA ARG A 93 -3.32 4.69 17.77
C ARG A 93 -2.23 4.31 16.78
N CYS A 94 -2.60 4.15 15.51
CA CYS A 94 -1.63 3.82 14.48
C CYS A 94 -0.54 4.89 14.30
N LEU A 95 -0.93 6.16 14.16
CA LEU A 95 0.02 7.24 13.93
C LEU A 95 1.03 7.35 15.09
N ILE A 96 0.51 7.32 16.32
CA ILE A 96 1.33 7.37 17.54
C ILE A 96 2.26 6.17 17.61
N GLY A 97 1.76 4.96 17.35
CA GLY A 97 2.56 3.74 17.40
C GLY A 97 3.70 3.74 16.37
N LYS A 98 3.40 4.07 15.11
CA LYS A 98 4.41 4.17 14.04
C LYS A 98 5.45 5.25 14.33
N VAL A 99 5.03 6.45 14.74
CA VAL A 99 5.96 7.55 15.11
C VAL A 99 6.82 7.15 16.30
N THR A 100 6.26 6.50 17.32
CA THR A 100 7.00 6.03 18.50
C THR A 100 8.05 4.99 18.12
N ILE A 101 7.70 3.97 17.33
CA ILE A 101 8.67 2.96 16.86
C ILE A 101 9.82 3.65 16.12
N LEU A 102 9.51 4.58 15.21
CA LEU A 102 10.55 5.27 14.44
C LEU A 102 11.45 6.19 15.27
N LYS A 103 10.90 6.97 16.22
CA LYS A 103 11.67 7.96 17.00
C LYS A 103 12.37 7.35 18.22
N MET A 104 11.82 6.32 18.84
CA MET A 104 12.41 5.72 20.04
C MET A 104 13.19 4.44 19.74
N LEU A 105 12.79 3.67 18.74
CA LEU A 105 13.37 2.35 18.46
C LEU A 105 14.12 2.30 17.13
N GLY A 106 13.93 3.29 16.25
CA GLY A 106 14.48 3.33 14.89
C GLY A 106 16.00 3.17 14.81
N LYS A 107 16.74 3.71 15.79
CA LYS A 107 18.21 3.62 15.87
C LYS A 107 18.71 2.33 16.51
N HIS A 108 17.83 1.46 17.00
CA HIS A 108 18.24 0.23 17.66
C HIS A 108 18.79 -0.77 16.64
N CYS A 109 20.03 -1.22 16.84
CA CYS A 109 20.78 -2.07 15.91
C CYS A 109 20.09 -3.40 15.53
N MET A 110 19.23 -3.92 16.41
CA MET A 110 18.47 -5.16 16.21
C MET A 110 17.06 -4.96 15.62
N LEU A 111 16.63 -3.72 15.34
CA LEU A 111 15.27 -3.45 14.90
C LEU A 111 14.92 -4.19 13.59
N LYS A 112 15.89 -4.34 12.68
CA LYS A 112 15.70 -5.08 11.43
C LYS A 112 15.27 -6.53 11.68
N GLU A 113 16.05 -7.28 12.47
CA GLU A 113 15.79 -8.69 12.80
C GLU A 113 14.48 -8.86 13.57
N VAL A 114 14.22 -7.95 14.51
CA VAL A 114 12.96 -7.90 15.26
C VAL A 114 11.77 -7.63 14.35
N SER A 115 11.89 -6.70 13.40
CA SER A 115 10.80 -6.32 12.50
C SER A 115 10.29 -7.49 11.66
N GLU A 116 11.21 -8.36 11.20
CA GLU A 116 10.88 -9.56 10.43
C GLU A 116 10.08 -10.57 11.28
N THR A 117 10.54 -10.80 12.51
CA THR A 117 9.88 -11.70 13.46
C THR A 117 8.49 -11.19 13.83
N VAL A 118 8.38 -9.91 14.19
CA VAL A 118 7.11 -9.28 14.54
C VAL A 118 6.15 -9.30 13.36
N LYS A 119 6.60 -9.01 12.13
CA LYS A 119 5.76 -9.08 10.93
C LYS A 119 5.08 -10.43 10.77
N LYS A 120 5.87 -11.51 10.73
CA LYS A 120 5.37 -12.87 10.53
C LYS A 120 4.35 -13.25 11.60
N ASN A 121 4.70 -13.01 12.87
CA ASN A 121 3.88 -13.47 13.98
C ASN A 121 2.66 -12.56 14.20
N ARG A 122 2.72 -11.27 13.81
CA ARG A 122 1.60 -10.34 13.81
C ARG A 122 0.51 -10.76 12.82
N GLU A 123 0.88 -11.12 11.60
CA GLU A 123 -0.08 -11.59 10.59
C GLU A 123 -0.81 -12.86 11.06
N GLN A 124 -0.06 -13.79 11.65
CA GLN A 124 -0.62 -15.00 12.25
C GLN A 124 -1.56 -14.67 13.41
N MET A 125 -1.19 -13.73 14.27
CA MET A 125 -2.01 -13.31 15.41
C MET A 125 -3.33 -12.67 14.96
N ARG A 126 -3.27 -11.74 13.99
CA ARG A 126 -4.46 -11.10 13.41
C ARG A 126 -5.42 -12.11 12.81
N THR A 127 -4.88 -13.13 12.13
CA THR A 127 -5.69 -14.24 11.58
C THR A 127 -6.32 -15.07 12.69
N THR A 128 -5.55 -15.45 13.70
CA THR A 128 -6.00 -16.32 14.80
C THR A 128 -7.06 -15.64 15.67
N MET A 129 -6.94 -14.33 15.87
CA MET A 129 -7.85 -13.54 16.69
C MET A 129 -8.97 -12.87 15.89
N ASP A 130 -9.17 -13.19 14.60
CA ASP A 130 -10.15 -12.55 13.69
C ASP A 130 -10.12 -11.01 13.74
N LEU A 131 -8.92 -10.44 13.80
CA LEU A 131 -8.70 -9.00 13.75
C LEU A 131 -8.72 -8.62 12.26
N LYS A 132 -9.92 -8.27 11.75
CA LYS A 132 -10.23 -7.87 10.36
C LYS A 132 -9.34 -6.72 9.83
N GLY A 133 -8.05 -6.99 9.63
CA GLY A 133 -7.03 -6.03 9.23
C GLY A 133 -6.37 -5.23 10.35
N GLY A 134 -6.82 -5.30 11.61
CA GLY A 134 -6.19 -4.57 12.73
C GLY A 134 -6.02 -3.07 12.46
N ASN A 135 -4.79 -2.56 12.61
CA ASN A 135 -4.42 -1.16 12.36
C ASN A 135 -4.42 -0.74 10.88
N GLN A 136 -4.87 -1.57 9.93
CA GLN A 136 -4.85 -1.28 8.48
C GLN A 136 -5.63 -0.01 8.06
N LEU A 137 -6.41 0.61 8.95
CA LEU A 137 -7.05 1.92 8.77
C LEU A 137 -6.07 3.06 8.47
N CYS A 138 -4.77 2.88 8.73
CA CYS A 138 -3.68 3.83 8.45
C CYS A 138 -2.59 3.21 7.55
N SER A 139 -2.93 2.16 6.79
CA SER A 139 -1.97 1.48 5.90
C SER A 139 -1.50 2.36 4.75
N ASP A 140 -2.22 3.45 4.49
CA ASP A 140 -1.92 4.54 3.55
C ASP A 140 -1.03 5.64 4.17
N VAL A 141 -0.69 5.57 5.46
CA VAL A 141 0.23 6.51 6.09
C VAL A 141 1.66 6.24 5.62
N ASP A 142 2.16 7.14 4.78
CA ASP A 142 3.49 7.08 4.19
C ASP A 142 4.58 7.70 5.06
N PHE A 143 5.83 7.38 4.74
CA PHE A 143 7.01 7.85 5.47
C PHE A 143 7.13 9.38 5.50
N GLY A 144 6.75 10.08 4.43
CA GLY A 144 6.73 11.56 4.40
C GLY A 144 5.68 12.15 5.33
N SER A 145 4.48 11.56 5.34
CA SER A 145 3.43 11.87 6.32
C SER A 145 3.87 11.59 7.77
N LEU A 146 4.62 10.49 8.01
CA LEU A 146 5.22 10.19 9.31
C LEU A 146 6.39 11.12 9.65
N TYR A 147 7.17 11.57 8.68
CA TYR A 147 8.23 12.56 8.87
C TYR A 147 7.65 13.90 9.32
N LEU A 148 6.54 14.32 8.72
CA LEU A 148 5.80 15.50 9.18
C LEU A 148 5.19 15.27 10.57
N GLY A 149 4.65 14.08 10.84
CA GLY A 149 4.23 13.67 12.18
C GLY A 149 5.36 13.73 13.21
N LYS A 150 6.56 13.27 12.85
CA LYS A 150 7.79 13.36 13.66
C LYS A 150 8.20 14.81 13.93
N ARG A 151 7.97 15.73 12.99
CA ARG A 151 8.35 17.13 13.12
C ARG A 151 7.35 17.95 13.94
N PHE A 152 6.07 17.67 13.81
CA PHE A 152 5.01 18.50 14.39
C PHE A 152 4.25 17.83 15.55
N LEU A 153 4.14 16.50 15.57
CA LEU A 153 3.36 15.78 16.58
C LEU A 153 4.22 15.15 17.69
N TRP A 154 5.51 14.96 17.43
CA TRP A 154 6.40 14.23 18.32
C TRP A 154 6.46 14.82 19.71
N ASP A 155 6.52 16.13 19.88
CA ASP A 155 6.68 16.73 21.22
C ASP A 155 5.51 16.39 22.15
N GLN A 156 4.27 16.35 21.64
CA GLN A 156 3.11 15.98 22.45
C GLN A 156 3.03 14.47 22.69
N ILE A 157 3.40 13.67 21.69
CA ILE A 157 3.49 12.21 21.83
C ILE A 157 4.54 11.86 22.88
N LYS A 158 5.74 12.43 22.75
CA LYS A 158 6.88 12.27 23.64
C LYS A 158 6.52 12.73 25.04
N LYS A 159 5.88 13.90 25.19
CA LYS A 159 5.40 14.36 26.48
C LYS A 159 4.44 13.37 27.13
N GLY A 160 3.48 12.82 26.39
CA GLY A 160 2.57 11.79 26.91
C GLY A 160 3.29 10.49 27.31
N ILE A 161 4.41 10.16 26.65
CA ILE A 161 5.26 9.02 26.98
C ILE A 161 6.13 9.29 28.22
N ASP A 162 6.80 10.44 28.27
CA ASP A 162 7.71 10.84 29.34
C ASP A 162 6.95 11.09 30.66
N ASP A 163 5.81 11.79 30.60
CA ASP A 163 4.98 12.15 31.75
C ASP A 163 4.16 10.94 32.27
N PHE A 164 4.19 9.80 31.57
CA PHE A 164 3.45 8.62 31.98
C PHE A 164 3.97 8.07 33.32
N LYS A 165 3.08 7.94 34.29
CA LYS A 165 3.37 7.32 35.60
C LYS A 165 2.25 6.42 36.06
N ARG A 166 2.61 5.42 36.85
CA ARG A 166 1.68 4.49 37.49
C ARG A 166 2.05 4.37 38.97
N THR A 167 1.22 4.98 39.82
CA THR A 167 1.48 5.13 41.26
C THR A 167 0.90 4.02 42.12
N ASP A 168 0.02 3.19 41.57
CA ASP A 168 -0.51 2.01 42.24
C ASP A 168 -0.68 0.85 41.25
N ASN A 169 -0.83 -0.36 41.79
CA ASN A 169 -0.93 -1.59 41.01
C ASN A 169 -2.37 -1.96 40.59
N HIS A 170 -3.33 -1.06 40.84
CA HIS A 170 -4.77 -1.14 40.58
C HIS A 170 -5.45 -2.44 41.06
N GLY A 171 -4.83 -3.21 41.97
CA GLY A 171 -5.32 -4.55 42.36
C GLY A 171 -5.13 -5.64 41.30
N PHE A 172 -4.43 -5.35 40.19
CA PHE A 172 -4.08 -6.29 39.12
C PHE A 172 -2.60 -6.70 39.17
N GLY A 173 -1.82 -6.15 40.12
CA GLY A 173 -0.39 -6.39 40.29
C GLY A 173 0.43 -5.96 39.07
N SER A 174 0.01 -4.87 38.46
CA SER A 174 0.73 -4.13 37.44
C SER A 174 1.99 -3.47 38.02
N SER A 175 3.02 -3.34 37.19
CA SER A 175 4.29 -2.69 37.51
C SER A 175 4.09 -1.19 37.74
N LEU A 176 4.72 -0.66 38.79
CA LEU A 176 4.77 0.79 39.03
C LEU A 176 5.71 1.44 38.02
N VAL A 177 5.37 2.64 37.57
CA VAL A 177 6.14 3.39 36.56
C VAL A 177 6.38 4.81 37.05
N GLN A 178 7.62 5.26 36.98
CA GLN A 178 7.98 6.66 37.21
C GLN A 178 8.12 7.38 35.87
N GLU A 179 7.89 8.69 35.87
CA GLU A 179 8.08 9.56 34.70
C GLU A 179 9.49 9.35 34.11
N GLY A 180 9.56 9.13 32.79
CA GLY A 180 10.80 8.86 32.05
C GLY A 180 11.51 7.54 32.37
N LYS A 181 10.89 6.63 33.14
CA LYS A 181 11.48 5.35 33.57
C LYS A 181 10.51 4.19 33.32
N SER A 182 10.40 3.85 32.04
CA SER A 182 9.53 2.79 31.56
C SER A 182 10.35 1.82 30.70
N LYS A 183 9.86 0.60 30.44
CA LYS A 183 10.55 -0.37 29.57
C LYS A 183 10.89 0.22 28.19
N LEU A 184 9.98 1.01 27.61
CA LEU A 184 10.22 1.69 26.33
C LEU A 184 11.43 2.65 26.40
N HIS A 185 11.58 3.40 27.50
CA HIS A 185 12.71 4.29 27.70
C HIS A 185 14.02 3.52 27.88
N ASP A 186 13.98 2.37 28.55
CA ASP A 186 15.15 1.54 28.77
C ASP A 186 15.66 0.95 27.45
N ILE A 187 14.77 0.41 26.61
CA ILE A 187 15.14 -0.10 25.27
C ILE A 187 15.63 1.01 24.35
N GLN A 188 15.04 2.21 24.41
CA GLN A 188 15.57 3.36 23.66
C GLN A 188 17.03 3.65 24.07
N LYS A 189 17.35 3.64 25.36
CA LYS A 189 18.72 3.85 25.86
C LYS A 189 19.66 2.72 25.47
N GLU A 190 19.19 1.48 25.44
CA GLU A 190 19.95 0.32 24.96
C GLU A 190 20.40 0.51 23.50
N GLY A 191 19.48 0.97 22.64
CA GLY A 191 19.78 1.27 21.24
C GLY A 191 20.80 2.41 21.04
N GLN A 192 20.96 3.29 22.04
CA GLN A 192 21.92 4.39 22.06
C GLN A 192 23.24 4.02 22.75
N ASN A 193 23.33 2.86 23.38
CA ASN A 193 24.50 2.42 24.11
C ASN A 193 25.45 1.64 23.20
N GLU A 194 26.64 2.19 22.93
CA GLU A 194 27.64 1.59 22.05
C GLU A 194 28.10 0.19 22.50
N GLY A 195 27.99 -0.14 23.80
CA GLY A 195 28.30 -1.48 24.31
C GLY A 195 27.25 -2.54 23.97
N ILE A 196 26.01 -2.12 23.71
CA ILE A 196 24.89 -3.00 23.34
C ILE A 196 24.66 -2.96 21.83
N CYS A 197 24.60 -1.76 21.27
CA CYS A 197 24.51 -1.48 19.85
C CYS A 197 25.76 -0.74 19.35
N PRO A 198 26.79 -1.48 18.88
CA PRO A 198 28.05 -0.89 18.39
C PRO A 198 27.90 -0.02 17.14
N LYS A 199 26.76 -0.15 16.44
CA LYS A 199 26.38 0.66 15.27
C LYS A 199 24.90 0.95 15.38
N GLU A 200 24.49 2.18 15.06
CA GLU A 200 23.07 2.49 14.94
C GLU A 200 22.41 1.59 13.89
N GLY A 201 21.18 1.18 14.16
CA GLY A 201 20.35 0.46 13.20
C GLY A 201 19.98 1.36 12.03
N GLU A 202 20.07 0.83 10.81
CA GLU A 202 19.58 1.52 9.61
C GLU A 202 18.11 1.13 9.36
N LEU A 203 17.24 2.12 9.18
CA LEU A 203 15.84 1.91 8.81
C LEU A 203 15.69 1.67 7.31
N ASP A 204 16.26 0.60 6.77
CA ASP A 204 16.13 0.32 5.35
C ASP A 204 14.67 0.11 4.89
N SER A 205 14.45 0.17 3.57
CA SER A 205 13.11 0.00 2.99
C SER A 205 12.45 -1.33 3.36
N GLU A 206 13.22 -2.37 3.65
CA GLU A 206 12.72 -3.68 4.05
C GLU A 206 12.19 -3.64 5.49
N THR A 207 12.96 -3.04 6.40
CA THR A 207 12.57 -2.82 7.79
C THR A 207 11.32 -1.96 7.87
N LEU A 208 11.23 -0.88 7.09
CA LEU A 208 10.03 -0.03 7.03
C LEU A 208 8.80 -0.79 6.50
N GLN A 209 8.96 -1.63 5.47
CA GLN A 209 7.87 -2.49 4.99
C GLN A 209 7.43 -3.52 6.03
N ASN A 210 8.37 -4.11 6.79
CA ASN A 210 8.04 -5.05 7.86
C ASN A 210 7.24 -4.39 8.99
N LEU A 211 7.48 -3.09 9.21
CA LEU A 211 6.75 -2.22 10.13
C LEU A 211 5.45 -1.63 9.53
N GLU A 212 5.04 -2.05 8.32
CA GLU A 212 3.85 -1.54 7.60
C GLU A 212 3.90 -0.04 7.32
N ILE A 213 5.08 0.48 6.96
CA ILE A 213 5.31 1.88 6.58
C ILE A 213 5.68 1.95 5.10
N THR A 214 4.90 2.69 4.31
CA THR A 214 5.14 2.87 2.87
C THR A 214 6.18 3.97 2.61
N VAL A 215 7.09 3.72 1.66
CA VAL A 215 8.15 4.66 1.28
C VAL A 215 8.05 4.92 -0.22
N TYR A 216 7.84 6.18 -0.61
CA TYR A 216 7.73 6.57 -2.02
C TYR A 216 9.07 6.98 -2.64
N ASN A 217 10.01 7.50 -1.84
CA ASN A 217 11.37 7.88 -2.26
C ASN A 217 12.44 7.28 -1.34
N LYS A 218 13.48 6.65 -1.91
CA LYS A 218 14.59 6.04 -1.13
C LYS A 218 15.51 7.05 -0.45
N GLU A 219 15.44 8.32 -0.83
CA GLU A 219 16.32 9.39 -0.36
C GLU A 219 15.87 9.98 1.00
N ASP A 220 14.66 9.67 1.46
CA ASP A 220 14.07 10.23 2.70
C ASP A 220 14.35 9.39 3.96
N VAL A 221 15.15 8.33 3.86
CA VAL A 221 15.24 7.27 4.89
C VAL A 221 16.21 7.60 6.05
N SER A 222 16.85 8.78 6.03
CA SER A 222 17.80 9.19 7.08
C SER A 222 17.11 9.65 8.36
N LEU A 223 17.61 9.18 9.52
CA LEU A 223 17.23 9.63 10.87
C LEU A 223 18.11 10.78 11.38
N GLU A 224 18.75 11.54 10.49
CA GLU A 224 19.58 12.68 10.92
C GLU A 224 18.75 13.63 11.81
N ASP A 225 19.26 13.80 13.04
CA ASP A 225 18.68 14.68 14.04
C ASP A 225 18.73 16.12 13.54
N ASP A 226 17.61 16.81 13.74
CA ASP A 226 17.43 18.24 13.50
C ASP A 226 18.67 19.03 13.99
N LYS A 227 19.48 19.52 13.05
CA LYS A 227 20.16 20.80 13.22
C LYS A 227 19.33 21.82 12.48
N ASP A 228 18.93 22.86 13.21
CA ASP A 228 18.15 24.04 12.79
C ASP A 228 18.80 24.87 11.66
N THR A 229 19.21 24.25 10.56
CA THR A 229 19.76 24.94 9.39
C THR A 229 19.50 24.14 8.12
N ASP A 230 18.26 24.14 7.63
CA ASP A 230 18.05 23.99 6.19
C ASP A 230 18.01 25.41 5.56
N PRO A 231 18.79 25.68 4.50
CA PRO A 231 18.74 26.96 3.79
C PRO A 231 17.35 27.16 3.17
N PRO A 232 16.86 28.40 3.07
CA PRO A 232 15.58 28.68 2.43
C PRO A 232 15.66 28.32 0.94
N GLY A 233 14.98 27.26 0.51
CA GLY A 233 14.85 26.96 -0.92
C GLY A 233 14.63 25.50 -1.37
N LYS A 234 14.71 24.49 -0.50
CA LYS A 234 14.26 23.14 -0.89
C LYS A 234 12.75 22.99 -0.68
N GLU A 235 12.02 22.79 -1.78
CA GLU A 235 10.64 22.29 -1.73
C GLU A 235 10.65 20.85 -1.19
N PRO A 236 9.78 20.49 -0.23
CA PRO A 236 9.62 19.11 0.18
C PRO A 236 9.02 18.32 -0.98
N SER A 237 9.77 17.35 -1.52
CA SER A 237 9.27 16.47 -2.58
C SER A 237 8.44 15.34 -1.98
N GLY A 238 7.11 15.42 -2.11
CA GLY A 238 6.24 14.24 -1.97
C GLY A 238 5.22 14.24 -0.83
N GLY A 239 4.85 15.40 -0.28
CA GLY A 239 3.68 15.49 0.62
C GLY A 239 2.37 15.52 -0.16
N SER A 240 1.24 15.14 0.47
CA SER A 240 -0.07 15.46 -0.10
C SER A 240 -0.18 16.99 -0.27
N LYS A 241 -0.77 17.46 -1.38
CA LYS A 241 -0.95 18.91 -1.68
C LYS A 241 -1.55 19.68 -0.51
N GLU A 242 -2.38 19.02 0.31
CA GLU A 242 -3.02 19.55 1.50
C GLU A 242 -2.02 19.86 2.63
N LEU A 243 -1.00 19.02 2.83
CA LEU A 243 0.09 19.26 3.78
C LEU A 243 1.07 20.32 3.27
N GLU A 244 1.29 20.42 1.97
CA GLU A 244 2.08 21.50 1.36
C GLU A 244 1.41 22.88 1.55
N ILE A 245 0.08 22.95 1.41
CA ILE A 245 -0.69 24.17 1.69
C ILE A 245 -0.59 24.58 3.17
N LEU A 246 -0.61 23.61 4.09
CA LEU A 246 -0.42 23.87 5.53
C LEU A 246 0.98 24.42 5.83
N LEU A 247 2.00 23.85 5.21
CA LEU A 247 3.39 24.30 5.31
C LEU A 247 3.57 25.72 4.76
N PHE A 248 2.90 26.04 3.64
CA PHE A 248 2.96 27.38 3.06
C PHE A 248 2.32 28.43 3.98
N LYS A 249 1.13 28.16 4.51
CA LYS A 249 0.43 29.05 5.44
C LYS A 249 1.16 29.22 6.78
N ALA A 250 1.80 28.15 7.27
CA ALA A 250 2.64 28.22 8.47
C ALA A 250 3.88 29.10 8.26
N LYS A 251 4.49 29.03 7.07
CA LYS A 251 5.60 29.90 6.66
C LYS A 251 5.15 31.36 6.54
N GLU A 252 4.01 31.64 5.92
CA GLU A 252 3.45 33.00 5.86
C GLU A 252 3.16 33.58 7.26
N ALA A 253 2.65 32.77 8.18
CA ALA A 253 2.42 33.18 9.56
C ALA A 253 3.72 33.49 10.32
N LYS A 254 4.78 32.72 10.04
CA LYS A 254 6.14 32.96 10.53
C LYS A 254 6.71 34.27 9.98
N ASP A 255 6.59 34.50 8.69
CA ASP A 255 7.16 35.68 8.01
C ASP A 255 6.40 36.98 8.35
N ALA A 256 5.10 36.88 8.64
CA ALA A 256 4.27 37.98 9.13
C ALA A 256 4.57 38.37 10.59
N ALA A 257 5.10 37.45 11.39
CA ALA A 257 5.54 37.70 12.76
C ALA A 257 6.97 38.25 12.74
N ARG A 258 7.13 39.54 12.40
CA ARG A 258 8.42 40.23 12.42
C ARG A 258 9.04 40.22 13.83
N GLY A 259 9.88 39.23 14.11
CA GLY A 259 10.93 39.24 15.14
C GLY A 259 10.48 39.27 16.60
N GLY A 260 9.40 38.58 16.97
CA GLY A 260 9.03 38.37 18.39
C GLY A 260 8.82 36.90 18.73
N ASP A 261 9.14 36.52 19.97
CA ASP A 261 9.12 35.17 20.58
C ASP A 261 7.74 34.43 20.56
N ASP A 262 6.76 34.94 19.80
CA ASP A 262 5.38 34.45 19.74
C ASP A 262 4.99 33.90 18.35
N TRP A 263 5.94 33.86 17.40
CA TRP A 263 5.69 33.35 16.05
C TRP A 263 5.33 31.86 16.05
N GLU A 264 5.88 31.08 16.99
CA GLU A 264 5.56 29.66 17.18
C GLU A 264 4.09 29.49 17.57
N GLN A 265 3.57 30.36 18.45
CA GLN A 265 2.18 30.32 18.89
C GLN A 265 1.21 30.74 17.78
N ARG A 266 1.60 31.70 16.93
CA ARG A 266 0.81 32.11 15.76
C ARG A 266 0.85 31.10 14.63
N ALA A 267 2.03 30.56 14.31
CA ALA A 267 2.16 29.47 13.35
C ALA A 267 1.35 28.26 13.81
N TYR A 268 1.34 27.97 15.11
CA TYR A 268 0.55 26.93 15.74
C TYR A 268 -0.97 27.17 15.63
N GLN A 269 -1.46 28.40 15.85
CA GLN A 269 -2.88 28.72 15.63
C GLN A 269 -3.29 28.58 14.17
N VAL A 270 -2.47 29.08 13.24
CA VAL A 270 -2.74 28.98 11.81
C VAL A 270 -2.74 27.52 11.35
N VAL A 271 -1.76 26.73 11.78
CA VAL A 271 -1.71 25.28 11.49
C VAL A 271 -2.92 24.56 12.06
N GLN A 272 -3.39 24.91 13.26
CA GLN A 272 -4.57 24.29 13.88
C GLN A 272 -5.88 24.60 13.18
N GLU A 273 -6.14 25.87 12.88
CA GLU A 273 -7.38 26.28 12.21
C GLU A 273 -7.43 25.67 10.82
N ASN A 274 -6.31 25.65 10.10
CA ASN A 274 -6.25 25.08 8.76
C ASN A 274 -6.24 23.55 8.77
N LEU A 275 -5.66 22.86 9.77
CA LEU A 275 -5.77 21.39 9.90
C LEU A 275 -7.18 20.98 10.26
N LYS A 276 -7.81 21.68 11.20
CA LYS A 276 -9.20 21.44 11.56
C LYS A 276 -10.12 21.73 10.38
N GLU A 277 -9.90 22.83 9.67
CA GLU A 277 -10.62 23.16 8.45
C GLU A 277 -10.35 22.13 7.34
N LEU A 278 -9.12 21.63 7.17
CA LEU A 278 -8.80 20.55 6.23
C LEU A 278 -9.43 19.22 6.60
N PHE A 279 -9.47 18.87 7.88
CA PHE A 279 -10.15 17.66 8.37
C PHE A 279 -11.66 17.81 8.26
N GLU A 280 -12.23 18.94 8.68
CA GLU A 280 -13.67 19.23 8.58
C GLU A 280 -14.09 19.39 7.12
N LYS A 281 -13.26 19.95 6.25
CA LYS A 281 -13.45 20.03 4.80
C LYS A 281 -13.28 18.66 4.16
N ASN A 282 -12.31 17.83 4.55
CA ASN A 282 -12.22 16.45 4.06
C ASN A 282 -13.38 15.59 4.56
N MET A 283 -13.88 15.83 5.76
CA MET A 283 -15.04 15.12 6.33
C MET A 283 -16.35 15.65 5.76
N ARG A 284 -16.48 16.96 5.51
CA ARG A 284 -17.59 17.56 4.78
C ARG A 284 -17.54 17.18 3.32
N GLU A 285 -16.41 17.19 2.63
CA GLU A 285 -16.26 16.66 1.28
C GLU A 285 -16.51 15.16 1.26
N LYS A 286 -16.11 14.37 2.25
CA LYS A 286 -16.47 12.93 2.31
C LYS A 286 -17.95 12.72 2.63
N ALA A 287 -18.57 13.58 3.43
CA ALA A 287 -20.00 13.54 3.79
C ALA A 287 -20.90 14.10 2.68
N GLU A 288 -20.47 15.16 2.00
CA GLU A 288 -21.04 15.80 0.81
C GLU A 288 -20.80 14.92 -0.41
N LYS A 289 -19.65 14.25 -0.56
CA LYS A 289 -19.46 13.17 -1.57
C LYS A 289 -20.37 11.97 -1.25
N LYS A 290 -20.61 11.66 0.03
CA LYS A 290 -21.59 10.64 0.46
C LYS A 290 -23.05 11.06 0.21
N GLN A 291 -23.37 12.36 0.28
CA GLN A 291 -24.71 12.92 -0.02
C GLN A 291 -24.93 13.27 -1.51
N GLN A 292 -23.88 13.61 -2.26
CA GLN A 292 -23.87 13.83 -3.71
C GLN A 292 -23.79 12.50 -4.48
N ALA A 293 -23.16 11.45 -3.93
CA ALA A 293 -23.28 10.09 -4.45
C ALA A 293 -24.72 9.53 -4.36
N LEU A 294 -25.59 10.16 -3.56
CA LEU A 294 -27.02 9.87 -3.46
C LEU A 294 -27.88 10.70 -4.45
N ALA A 295 -27.32 11.73 -5.09
CA ALA A 295 -27.99 12.59 -6.08
C ALA A 295 -27.17 12.62 -7.38
N GLY A 296 -27.40 11.64 -8.26
CA GLY A 296 -26.61 11.31 -9.46
C GLY A 296 -25.86 12.46 -10.13
N GLY A 297 -24.53 12.36 -10.19
CA GLY A 297 -23.70 13.37 -10.87
C GLY A 297 -22.19 13.12 -10.96
N GLU A 298 -21.62 12.15 -10.23
CA GLU A 298 -20.16 11.93 -10.29
C GLU A 298 -19.72 11.38 -11.66
N ASP A 299 -18.70 12.01 -12.27
CA ASP A 299 -18.02 11.52 -13.47
C ASP A 299 -16.84 10.63 -13.06
N CYS A 300 -16.99 9.33 -13.27
CA CYS A 300 -15.97 8.34 -12.91
C CYS A 300 -14.63 8.54 -13.65
N SER A 301 -14.63 9.31 -14.75
CA SER A 301 -13.40 9.66 -15.49
C SER A 301 -12.47 10.61 -14.74
N THR A 302 -12.92 11.19 -13.62
CA THR A 302 -12.09 12.08 -12.77
C THR A 302 -11.07 11.32 -11.93
N HIS A 303 -11.25 10.00 -11.73
CA HIS A 303 -10.35 9.13 -10.96
C HIS A 303 -9.25 8.51 -11.82
N LYS A 304 -8.56 9.31 -12.63
CA LYS A 304 -7.67 8.82 -13.70
C LYS A 304 -6.59 7.86 -13.22
N ASP A 305 -5.98 8.16 -12.07
CA ASP A 305 -4.78 7.47 -11.57
C ASP A 305 -5.12 6.41 -10.49
N ASP A 306 -6.41 6.13 -10.26
CA ASP A 306 -6.85 5.21 -9.21
C ASP A 306 -7.92 4.24 -9.72
N LEU A 307 -7.46 3.06 -10.13
CA LEU A 307 -8.33 1.99 -10.62
C LEU A 307 -9.39 1.60 -9.60
N CYS A 308 -9.08 1.56 -8.30
CA CYS A 308 -10.05 1.14 -7.29
C CYS A 308 -11.14 2.19 -7.06
N LYS A 309 -10.79 3.49 -7.04
CA LYS A 309 -11.79 4.56 -7.01
C LYS A 309 -12.70 4.51 -8.24
N ARG A 310 -12.14 4.26 -9.43
CA ARG A 310 -12.94 4.05 -10.64
C ARG A 310 -13.88 2.87 -10.53
N VAL A 311 -13.39 1.72 -10.05
CA VAL A 311 -14.20 0.51 -9.83
C VAL A 311 -15.37 0.81 -8.90
N THR A 312 -15.13 1.45 -7.74
CA THR A 312 -16.19 1.83 -6.82
C THR A 312 -17.18 2.82 -7.44
N CYS A 313 -16.71 3.78 -8.25
CA CYS A 313 -17.59 4.74 -8.93
C CYS A 313 -18.50 4.05 -9.96
N VAL A 314 -17.95 3.24 -10.84
CA VAL A 314 -18.75 2.57 -11.89
C VAL A 314 -19.68 1.50 -11.32
N GLU A 315 -19.28 0.83 -10.24
CA GLU A 315 -20.14 -0.09 -9.47
C GLU A 315 -21.38 0.65 -8.95
N GLN A 316 -21.20 1.82 -8.34
CA GLN A 316 -22.32 2.60 -7.82
C GLN A 316 -23.28 3.04 -8.93
N LYS A 317 -22.74 3.53 -10.05
CA LYS A 317 -23.52 3.90 -11.24
C LYS A 317 -24.28 2.70 -11.80
N TRP A 318 -23.66 1.53 -11.84
CA TRP A 318 -24.30 0.30 -12.31
C TRP A 318 -25.55 -0.03 -11.46
N TYR A 319 -25.44 -0.02 -10.12
CA TYR A 319 -26.60 -0.25 -9.24
C TYR A 319 -27.68 0.81 -9.38
N GLN A 320 -27.30 2.09 -9.49
CA GLN A 320 -28.24 3.19 -9.70
C GLN A 320 -29.03 3.00 -11.00
N ASN A 321 -28.33 2.68 -12.09
CA ASN A 321 -28.92 2.53 -13.41
C ASN A 321 -29.85 1.31 -13.53
N LYS A 322 -29.63 0.28 -12.71
CA LYS A 322 -30.49 -0.92 -12.63
C LYS A 322 -31.60 -0.80 -11.58
N ALA A 323 -31.66 0.32 -10.84
CA ALA A 323 -32.57 0.54 -9.71
C ALA A 323 -32.51 -0.56 -8.64
N GLU A 324 -31.32 -1.13 -8.43
CA GLU A 324 -31.08 -2.20 -7.47
C GLU A 324 -31.14 -1.67 -6.04
N LYS A 325 -32.05 -2.21 -5.23
CA LYS A 325 -32.23 -1.79 -3.83
C LYS A 325 -31.17 -2.38 -2.89
N VAL A 326 -30.60 -3.52 -3.26
CA VAL A 326 -29.56 -4.21 -2.47
C VAL A 326 -28.33 -4.36 -3.36
N LYS A 327 -27.21 -3.77 -2.92
CA LYS A 327 -25.93 -3.88 -3.63
C LYS A 327 -25.36 -5.27 -3.39
N LYS A 328 -25.41 -6.12 -4.42
CA LYS A 328 -24.89 -7.50 -4.41
C LYS A 328 -23.91 -7.67 -5.55
N TRP A 329 -22.70 -8.13 -5.26
CA TRP A 329 -21.70 -8.37 -6.31
C TRP A 329 -22.22 -9.33 -7.37
N ASP A 330 -22.89 -10.40 -6.94
CA ASP A 330 -23.38 -11.46 -7.82
C ASP A 330 -24.32 -10.93 -8.92
N SER A 331 -25.09 -9.87 -8.65
CA SER A 331 -25.96 -9.21 -9.64
C SER A 331 -25.18 -8.55 -10.78
N MET A 332 -23.97 -8.06 -10.48
CA MET A 332 -23.07 -7.40 -11.43
C MET A 332 -22.11 -8.42 -12.07
N GLU A 333 -21.83 -9.52 -11.37
CA GLU A 333 -20.89 -10.56 -11.80
C GLU A 333 -21.25 -11.15 -13.17
N ASP A 334 -22.53 -11.33 -13.47
CA ASP A 334 -22.97 -11.88 -14.77
C ASP A 334 -22.65 -10.94 -15.94
N ASP A 335 -22.83 -9.62 -15.76
CA ASP A 335 -22.45 -8.62 -16.77
C ASP A 335 -20.93 -8.64 -16.98
N ILE A 336 -20.14 -8.80 -15.91
CA ILE A 336 -18.67 -8.90 -16.01
C ILE A 336 -18.25 -10.23 -16.64
N LYS A 337 -18.91 -11.35 -16.34
CA LYS A 337 -18.62 -12.67 -16.94
C LYS A 337 -18.79 -12.63 -18.45
N GLY A 338 -19.90 -12.08 -18.93
CA GLY A 338 -20.16 -11.97 -20.37
C GLY A 338 -19.09 -11.15 -21.09
N GLU A 339 -18.60 -10.07 -20.46
CA GLU A 339 -17.53 -9.25 -21.01
C GLU A 339 -16.14 -9.91 -20.88
N LEU A 340 -15.89 -10.66 -19.80
CA LEU A 340 -14.67 -11.47 -19.62
C LEU A 340 -14.55 -12.52 -20.72
N GLU A 341 -15.63 -13.23 -21.05
CA GLU A 341 -15.63 -14.24 -22.12
C GLU A 341 -15.28 -13.62 -23.48
N ARG A 342 -15.76 -12.40 -23.76
CA ARG A 342 -15.44 -11.66 -24.98
C ARG A 342 -13.99 -11.19 -24.98
N LEU A 343 -13.50 -10.64 -23.87
CA LEU A 343 -12.12 -10.23 -23.68
C LEU A 343 -11.17 -11.43 -23.88
N SER A 344 -11.41 -12.54 -23.20
CA SER A 344 -10.57 -13.73 -23.22
C SER A 344 -10.51 -14.36 -24.62
N LYS A 345 -11.65 -14.41 -25.32
CA LYS A 345 -11.71 -14.83 -26.74
C LYS A 345 -10.93 -13.88 -27.64
N ASN A 346 -11.06 -12.57 -27.42
CA ASN A 346 -10.36 -11.56 -28.23
C ASN A 346 -8.85 -11.67 -28.06
N ILE A 347 -8.37 -11.84 -26.82
CA ILE A 347 -6.96 -12.06 -26.49
C ILE A 347 -6.38 -13.20 -27.33
N ILE A 348 -7.02 -14.37 -27.35
CA ILE A 348 -6.55 -15.52 -28.14
C ILE A 348 -6.57 -15.23 -29.64
N THR A 349 -7.65 -14.60 -30.13
CA THR A 349 -7.86 -14.41 -31.57
C THR A 349 -6.92 -13.35 -32.16
N ASN A 350 -6.55 -12.33 -31.38
CA ASN A 350 -5.85 -11.15 -31.88
C ASN A 350 -4.42 -10.99 -31.35
N GLU A 351 -3.92 -11.90 -30.51
CA GLU A 351 -2.55 -11.81 -29.98
C GLU A 351 -1.49 -11.68 -31.08
N ALA A 352 -1.62 -12.40 -32.20
CA ALA A 352 -0.69 -12.34 -33.32
C ALA A 352 -0.68 -10.95 -34.01
N ASN A 353 -1.77 -10.18 -33.91
CA ASN A 353 -1.83 -8.81 -34.44
C ASN A 353 -1.05 -7.82 -33.57
N MET A 354 -0.59 -8.23 -32.38
CA MET A 354 0.12 -7.38 -31.43
C MET A 354 1.63 -7.41 -31.62
N ASP A 355 2.13 -8.15 -32.60
CA ASP A 355 3.55 -8.33 -32.90
C ASP A 355 4.33 -7.02 -32.89
N THR A 356 3.85 -6.00 -33.60
CA THR A 356 4.52 -4.69 -33.70
C THR A 356 4.75 -4.01 -32.35
N TYR A 357 3.89 -4.24 -31.36
CA TYR A 357 4.03 -3.66 -30.02
C TYR A 357 4.85 -4.55 -29.09
N CYS A 358 4.95 -5.85 -29.38
CA CYS A 358 5.59 -6.83 -28.52
C CYS A 358 6.86 -7.43 -29.11
N LYS A 359 7.42 -6.82 -30.16
CA LYS A 359 8.66 -7.31 -30.78
C LYS A 359 9.77 -7.43 -29.74
N LYS A 360 10.67 -8.38 -30.01
CA LYS A 360 11.99 -8.49 -29.39
C LYS A 360 12.76 -7.22 -29.74
N ASN A 361 12.55 -6.17 -28.96
CA ASN A 361 13.18 -4.88 -29.25
C ASN A 361 14.70 -5.05 -29.13
N GLU A 362 15.44 -4.48 -30.07
CA GLU A 362 16.90 -4.38 -30.02
C GLU A 362 17.38 -3.30 -29.02
N GLU A 363 16.46 -2.75 -28.23
CA GLU A 363 16.72 -1.70 -27.27
C GLU A 363 17.34 -2.28 -25.99
N PRO A 364 18.44 -1.69 -25.50
CA PRO A 364 19.10 -2.16 -24.27
C PRO A 364 18.19 -2.22 -23.04
N SER A 365 17.12 -1.40 -23.00
CA SER A 365 16.16 -1.30 -21.89
C SER A 365 14.98 -2.27 -21.96
N SER A 366 14.83 -3.04 -23.04
CA SER A 366 13.69 -3.95 -23.19
C SER A 366 13.72 -5.09 -22.18
N ARG A 367 12.61 -5.27 -21.45
CA ARG A 367 12.37 -6.41 -20.55
C ARG A 367 11.78 -7.61 -21.28
N ILE A 368 11.07 -7.36 -22.38
CA ILE A 368 10.51 -8.35 -23.29
C ILE A 368 11.62 -8.87 -24.21
N VAL A 369 12.19 -10.03 -23.91
CA VAL A 369 13.36 -10.58 -24.63
C VAL A 369 13.22 -12.05 -25.03
N THR A 370 12.35 -12.80 -24.37
CA THR A 370 12.04 -14.21 -24.68
C THR A 370 10.70 -14.37 -25.40
N ASP A 371 10.50 -15.49 -26.09
CA ASP A 371 9.22 -15.79 -26.75
C ASP A 371 8.07 -15.91 -25.73
N THR A 372 8.34 -16.40 -24.52
CA THR A 372 7.40 -16.40 -23.40
C THR A 372 6.96 -14.99 -23.02
N GLU A 373 7.89 -14.06 -22.88
CA GLU A 373 7.60 -12.66 -22.54
C GLU A 373 6.92 -11.91 -23.70
N ILE A 374 7.30 -12.21 -24.94
CA ILE A 374 6.63 -11.70 -26.14
C ILE A 374 5.17 -12.16 -26.16
N LYS A 375 4.91 -13.45 -25.90
CA LYS A 375 3.54 -13.98 -25.83
C LYS A 375 2.72 -13.33 -24.72
N ALA A 376 3.30 -13.17 -23.53
CA ALA A 376 2.64 -12.46 -22.43
C ALA A 376 2.30 -11.00 -22.81
N CYS A 377 3.25 -10.31 -23.44
CA CYS A 377 3.01 -8.96 -23.96
C CYS A 377 1.87 -8.94 -24.97
N ARG A 378 1.83 -9.88 -25.92
CA ARG A 378 0.77 -9.97 -26.93
C ARG A 378 -0.60 -10.19 -26.29
N TYR A 379 -0.69 -11.02 -25.25
CA TYR A 379 -1.93 -11.23 -24.53
C TYR A 379 -2.42 -9.97 -23.80
N ILE A 380 -1.51 -9.28 -23.09
CA ILE A 380 -1.83 -8.04 -22.37
C ILE A 380 -2.26 -6.94 -23.35
N THR A 381 -1.47 -6.72 -24.40
CA THR A 381 -1.74 -5.67 -25.41
C THR A 381 -3.00 -5.95 -26.22
N ALA A 382 -3.30 -7.22 -26.54
CA ALA A 382 -4.56 -7.59 -27.17
C ALA A 382 -5.75 -7.29 -26.25
N GLY A 383 -5.61 -7.56 -24.94
CA GLY A 383 -6.61 -7.20 -23.94
C GLY A 383 -6.85 -5.69 -23.85
N LEU A 384 -5.77 -4.88 -23.79
CA LEU A 384 -5.86 -3.41 -23.79
C LEU A 384 -6.53 -2.88 -25.06
N ARG A 385 -6.15 -3.39 -26.23
CA ARG A 385 -6.77 -3.03 -27.51
C ARG A 385 -8.26 -3.32 -27.51
N TYR A 386 -8.67 -4.48 -26.98
CA TYR A 386 -10.08 -4.81 -26.83
C TYR A 386 -10.80 -3.80 -25.93
N ILE A 387 -10.24 -3.51 -24.76
CA ILE A 387 -10.80 -2.58 -23.76
C ILE A 387 -10.98 -1.16 -24.33
N TYR A 388 -9.98 -0.63 -25.03
CA TYR A 388 -10.10 0.69 -25.69
C TYR A 388 -11.02 0.69 -26.91
N GLY A 389 -11.22 -0.49 -27.51
CA GLY A 389 -12.14 -0.69 -28.63
C GLY A 389 -13.61 -0.81 -28.24
N ILE A 390 -13.95 -0.84 -26.93
CA ILE A 390 -15.33 -0.87 -26.46
C ILE A 390 -15.99 0.47 -26.76
N GLN A 391 -17.21 0.42 -27.29
CA GLN A 391 -17.99 1.59 -27.70
C GLN A 391 -19.28 1.71 -26.91
N LYS A 392 -19.87 2.92 -26.91
CA LYS A 392 -21.19 3.17 -26.33
C LYS A 392 -22.26 2.44 -27.16
N GLU A 393 -23.08 1.63 -26.51
CA GLU A 393 -24.16 0.89 -27.17
C GLU A 393 -25.44 1.75 -27.23
N GLY A 394 -25.83 2.20 -28.42
CA GLY A 394 -26.93 3.17 -28.59
C GLY A 394 -28.34 2.70 -28.19
N LYS A 395 -28.51 1.43 -27.80
CA LYS A 395 -29.78 0.88 -27.28
C LYS A 395 -29.85 0.87 -25.74
N ASP A 396 -28.75 1.17 -25.06
CA ASP A 396 -28.72 1.23 -23.61
C ASP A 396 -29.38 2.50 -23.08
N LYS A 397 -30.07 2.36 -21.94
CA LYS A 397 -30.67 3.52 -21.25
C LYS A 397 -29.61 4.51 -20.75
N ASN A 398 -28.44 4.01 -20.36
CA ASN A 398 -27.31 4.79 -19.86
C ASN A 398 -26.02 4.36 -20.59
N PRO A 399 -25.88 4.73 -21.88
CA PRO A 399 -24.83 4.18 -22.74
C PRO A 399 -23.42 4.59 -22.31
N GLU A 400 -23.28 5.80 -21.76
CA GLU A 400 -21.99 6.29 -21.25
C GLU A 400 -21.55 5.57 -19.97
N ASP A 401 -22.44 5.45 -18.99
CA ASP A 401 -22.15 4.74 -17.75
C ASP A 401 -21.86 3.25 -18.00
N ASN A 402 -22.63 2.61 -18.88
CA ASN A 402 -22.40 1.20 -19.22
C ASN A 402 -21.05 1.00 -19.91
N TRP A 403 -20.69 1.90 -20.83
CA TRP A 403 -19.39 1.87 -21.48
C TRP A 403 -18.23 2.06 -20.49
N LYS A 404 -18.31 3.06 -19.60
CA LYS A 404 -17.31 3.31 -18.55
C LYS A 404 -17.19 2.14 -17.58
N PHE A 405 -18.33 1.53 -17.24
CA PHE A 405 -18.40 0.31 -16.42
C PHE A 405 -17.63 -0.84 -17.08
N LYS A 406 -17.96 -1.19 -18.33
CA LYS A 406 -17.28 -2.26 -19.08
C LYS A 406 -15.78 -2.02 -19.17
N GLN A 407 -15.35 -0.81 -19.56
CA GLN A 407 -13.93 -0.49 -19.70
C GLN A 407 -13.17 -0.62 -18.37
N THR A 408 -13.74 -0.13 -17.28
CA THR A 408 -13.11 -0.15 -15.95
C THR A 408 -13.05 -1.56 -15.37
N MET A 409 -14.16 -2.31 -15.43
CA MET A 409 -14.19 -3.68 -14.90
C MET A 409 -13.30 -4.62 -15.71
N LEU A 410 -13.22 -4.45 -17.04
CA LEU A 410 -12.29 -5.25 -17.85
C LEU A 410 -10.84 -4.87 -17.63
N CYS A 411 -10.53 -3.60 -17.30
CA CYS A 411 -9.19 -3.23 -16.87
C CYS A 411 -8.78 -3.92 -15.56
N LEU A 412 -9.72 -4.02 -14.61
CA LEU A 412 -9.54 -4.77 -13.37
C LEU A 412 -9.31 -6.26 -13.63
N VAL A 413 -10.12 -6.86 -14.51
CA VAL A 413 -9.97 -8.25 -14.97
C VAL A 413 -8.61 -8.47 -15.63
N LEU A 414 -8.17 -7.56 -16.50
CA LEU A 414 -6.88 -7.67 -17.18
C LEU A 414 -5.71 -7.58 -16.19
N ASN A 415 -5.79 -6.72 -15.18
CA ASN A 415 -4.80 -6.64 -14.10
C ASN A 415 -4.74 -7.94 -13.28
N ALA A 416 -5.89 -8.52 -12.93
CA ALA A 416 -5.94 -9.80 -12.24
C ALA A 416 -5.41 -10.95 -13.12
N TYR A 417 -5.66 -10.91 -14.43
CA TYR A 417 -5.08 -11.86 -15.39
C TYR A 417 -3.55 -11.71 -15.49
N ALA A 418 -3.04 -10.48 -15.48
CA ALA A 418 -1.60 -10.23 -15.46
C ALA A 418 -0.93 -10.76 -14.18
N ASN A 419 -1.57 -10.61 -13.01
CA ASN A 419 -1.12 -11.26 -11.78
C ASN A 419 -1.07 -12.79 -11.94
N LYS A 420 -2.09 -13.36 -12.59
CA LYS A 420 -2.15 -14.80 -12.86
C LYS A 420 -1.05 -15.28 -13.83
N LEU A 421 -0.70 -14.49 -14.85
CA LEU A 421 0.44 -14.78 -15.72
C LEU A 421 1.75 -14.83 -14.93
N LYS A 422 1.99 -13.83 -14.06
CA LYS A 422 3.17 -13.81 -13.17
C LYS A 422 3.24 -15.05 -12.28
N GLU A 423 2.10 -15.45 -11.71
CA GLU A 423 2.02 -16.56 -10.76
C GLU A 423 2.18 -17.94 -11.43
N LYS A 424 1.60 -18.12 -12.61
CA LYS A 424 1.46 -19.43 -13.26
C LYS A 424 2.47 -19.73 -14.36
N VAL A 425 3.28 -18.76 -14.79
CA VAL A 425 4.33 -18.94 -15.79
C VAL A 425 5.69 -18.94 -15.10
N THR A 426 6.16 -20.13 -14.70
CA THR A 426 7.27 -20.28 -13.75
C THR A 426 8.46 -21.10 -14.26
N SER A 427 8.38 -21.81 -15.39
CA SER A 427 9.49 -22.62 -15.93
C SER A 427 9.35 -22.85 -17.45
N PRO A 428 10.44 -22.82 -18.25
CA PRO A 428 11.83 -22.49 -17.89
C PRO A 428 12.10 -20.98 -17.73
N CYS A 429 11.17 -20.13 -18.15
CA CYS A 429 11.24 -18.67 -18.04
C CYS A 429 10.03 -18.11 -17.34
N LYS A 430 10.25 -17.05 -16.57
CA LYS A 430 9.19 -16.33 -15.87
C LYS A 430 8.70 -15.14 -16.68
N VAL A 431 7.45 -14.73 -16.43
CA VAL A 431 6.95 -13.42 -16.82
C VAL A 431 6.96 -12.53 -15.58
N ASP A 432 7.99 -11.70 -15.43
CA ASP A 432 8.14 -10.86 -14.24
C ASP A 432 7.34 -9.54 -14.31
N VAL A 433 7.33 -8.82 -13.19
CA VAL A 433 6.61 -7.55 -13.02
C VAL A 433 7.08 -6.50 -14.02
N GLY A 434 8.37 -6.46 -14.33
CA GLY A 434 8.95 -5.49 -15.27
C GLY A 434 8.45 -5.73 -16.70
N THR A 435 8.42 -7.00 -17.14
CA THR A 435 7.84 -7.40 -18.43
C THR A 435 6.36 -7.04 -18.50
N ILE A 436 5.58 -7.34 -17.45
CA ILE A 436 4.14 -7.03 -17.41
C ILE A 436 3.93 -5.52 -17.48
N LYS A 437 4.65 -4.74 -16.66
CA LYS A 437 4.58 -3.28 -16.67
C LYS A 437 4.88 -2.74 -18.08
N GLN A 438 5.95 -3.20 -18.70
CA GLN A 438 6.32 -2.78 -20.05
C GLN A 438 5.23 -3.13 -21.08
N ALA A 439 4.56 -4.28 -20.97
CA ALA A 439 3.46 -4.63 -21.86
C ALA A 439 2.25 -3.71 -21.69
N PHE A 440 1.92 -3.32 -20.46
CA PHE A 440 0.88 -2.33 -20.20
C PHE A 440 1.26 -0.95 -20.75
N ASP A 441 2.48 -0.50 -20.50
CA ASP A 441 3.00 0.78 -21.00
C ASP A 441 2.89 0.83 -22.53
N ARG A 442 3.41 -0.19 -23.24
CA ARG A 442 3.34 -0.26 -24.71
C ARG A 442 1.91 -0.29 -25.27
N GLY A 443 0.98 -0.93 -24.56
CA GLY A 443 -0.43 -0.92 -24.96
C GLY A 443 -1.12 0.43 -24.70
N ASN A 444 -0.76 1.09 -23.60
CA ASN A 444 -1.29 2.40 -23.23
C ASN A 444 -0.75 3.52 -24.14
N ASP A 445 0.48 3.39 -24.65
CA ASP A 445 1.03 4.28 -25.68
C ASP A 445 0.17 4.33 -26.95
N GLN A 446 -0.61 3.28 -27.21
CA GLN A 446 -1.50 3.17 -28.37
C GLN A 446 -2.95 3.59 -28.07
N MET A 447 -3.23 4.09 -26.85
CA MET A 447 -4.59 4.42 -26.42
C MET A 447 -5.25 5.46 -27.33
N SER A 448 -4.52 6.46 -27.82
CA SER A 448 -5.07 7.48 -28.74
C SER A 448 -5.72 6.87 -29.99
N ASP A 449 -5.11 5.80 -30.47
CA ASP A 449 -5.43 5.15 -31.74
C ASP A 449 -6.44 4.02 -31.55
N TRP A 450 -6.30 3.24 -30.47
CA TRP A 450 -7.20 2.13 -30.16
C TRP A 450 -8.51 2.61 -29.54
N CYS A 451 -8.52 3.77 -28.90
CA CYS A 451 -9.72 4.34 -28.31
C CYS A 451 -10.69 4.80 -29.40
N LYS A 452 -11.79 4.05 -29.52
CA LYS A 452 -12.85 4.34 -30.49
C LYS A 452 -13.79 5.45 -30.07
N GLU A 453 -14.00 5.64 -28.77
CA GLU A 453 -14.81 6.74 -28.25
C GLU A 453 -14.03 8.05 -28.26
N LYS A 454 -14.65 9.11 -28.76
CA LYS A 454 -14.06 10.45 -28.82
C LYS A 454 -14.88 11.43 -28.00
N ASN A 455 -14.19 12.32 -27.29
CA ASN A 455 -14.83 13.41 -26.56
C ASN A 455 -15.31 14.51 -27.54
N LYS A 456 -15.96 15.55 -27.01
CA LYS A 456 -16.48 16.66 -27.82
C LYS A 456 -15.42 17.41 -28.64
N ASN A 457 -14.14 17.30 -28.25
CA ASN A 457 -13.01 17.91 -28.94
C ASN A 457 -12.35 16.96 -29.97
N GLY A 458 -12.95 15.79 -30.22
CA GLY A 458 -12.41 14.79 -31.15
C GLY A 458 -11.21 13.99 -30.61
N GLN A 459 -10.85 14.17 -29.33
CA GLN A 459 -9.77 13.44 -28.68
C GLN A 459 -10.28 12.12 -28.09
N ALA A 460 -9.38 11.14 -27.87
CA ALA A 460 -9.73 9.88 -27.23
C ALA A 460 -10.41 10.11 -25.87
N ASP A 461 -11.58 9.49 -25.65
CA ASP A 461 -12.39 9.63 -24.43
C ASP A 461 -12.10 8.50 -23.41
N CYS A 462 -11.29 7.52 -23.79
CA CYS A 462 -10.99 6.35 -22.95
C CYS A 462 -10.15 6.73 -21.73
N MET A 463 -10.35 5.98 -20.65
CA MET A 463 -9.56 6.06 -19.44
C MET A 463 -8.40 5.08 -19.51
N THR A 464 -7.19 5.53 -19.23
CA THR A 464 -6.00 4.68 -19.21
C THR A 464 -6.19 3.46 -18.30
N CYS A 465 -5.82 2.28 -18.78
CA CYS A 465 -5.80 1.06 -17.98
C CYS A 465 -4.38 0.82 -17.45
N GLU A 466 -4.09 1.38 -16.28
CA GLU A 466 -2.77 1.25 -15.68
C GLU A 466 -2.55 -0.12 -15.05
N ARG A 467 -1.27 -0.50 -14.96
CA ARG A 467 -0.86 -1.72 -14.28
C ARG A 467 -0.91 -1.49 -12.76
N VAL A 468 -1.83 -2.18 -12.09
CA VAL A 468 -1.98 -2.20 -10.62
C VAL A 468 -1.67 -3.61 -10.10
N GLU A 469 -0.53 -3.78 -9.44
CA GLU A 469 -0.09 -5.08 -8.95
C GLU A 469 -0.91 -5.60 -7.76
N ILE A 470 -1.21 -4.74 -6.81
CA ILE A 470 -1.97 -5.07 -5.60
C ILE A 470 -3.38 -4.51 -5.76
N LEU A 471 -4.36 -5.40 -6.00
CA LEU A 471 -5.75 -5.02 -6.19
C LEU A 471 -6.50 -5.00 -4.85
N THR A 472 -6.36 -3.91 -4.10
CA THR A 472 -7.04 -3.73 -2.79
C THR A 472 -8.49 -3.27 -2.90
N CYS A 473 -9.08 -3.32 -4.10
CA CYS A 473 -10.41 -2.76 -4.33
C CYS A 473 -11.48 -3.52 -3.53
N GLU A 474 -12.32 -2.78 -2.82
CA GLU A 474 -13.44 -3.31 -2.06
C GLU A 474 -14.76 -2.74 -2.60
N VAL A 475 -15.70 -3.64 -2.85
CA VAL A 475 -17.05 -3.36 -3.38
C VAL A 475 -18.12 -3.69 -2.36
N ALA A 476 -19.28 -3.08 -2.52
CA ALA A 476 -20.42 -3.34 -1.65
C ALA A 476 -21.06 -4.69 -2.00
N ASP A 477 -21.22 -5.53 -0.99
CA ASP A 477 -21.82 -6.86 -1.14
C ASP A 477 -22.70 -7.17 0.07
N ASN A 478 -24.02 -7.11 -0.09
CA ASN A 478 -25.01 -7.38 0.95
C ASN A 478 -24.81 -6.55 2.24
N GLY A 479 -24.39 -5.29 2.09
CA GLY A 479 -24.11 -4.40 3.22
C GLY A 479 -22.72 -4.59 3.84
N ASN A 480 -21.94 -5.56 3.37
CA ASN A 480 -20.52 -5.74 3.69
C ASN A 480 -19.61 -5.17 2.59
N ARG A 481 -18.30 -5.17 2.85
CA ARG A 481 -17.27 -4.89 1.85
C ARG A 481 -16.54 -6.18 1.51
N THR A 482 -16.44 -6.49 0.22
CA THR A 482 -15.77 -7.69 -0.28
C THR A 482 -14.61 -7.30 -1.17
N LYS A 483 -13.48 -8.01 -1.05
CA LYS A 483 -12.33 -7.83 -1.94
C LYS A 483 -12.68 -8.29 -3.36
N VAL A 484 -12.60 -7.37 -4.31
CA VAL A 484 -12.93 -7.64 -5.71
C VAL A 484 -11.94 -8.62 -6.32
N GLU A 485 -10.68 -8.56 -5.90
CA GLU A 485 -9.62 -9.42 -6.42
C GLU A 485 -9.99 -10.92 -6.31
N ASP A 486 -10.53 -11.35 -5.16
CA ASP A 486 -10.89 -12.75 -4.93
C ASP A 486 -12.03 -13.20 -5.86
N LYS A 487 -13.04 -12.33 -6.05
CA LYS A 487 -14.16 -12.58 -6.96
C LYS A 487 -13.68 -12.70 -8.41
N VAL A 488 -12.87 -11.76 -8.87
CA VAL A 488 -12.32 -11.74 -10.24
C VAL A 488 -11.38 -12.93 -10.48
N LYS A 489 -10.52 -13.29 -9.50
CA LYS A 489 -9.69 -14.50 -9.57
C LYS A 489 -10.53 -15.76 -9.73
N GLY A 490 -11.67 -15.84 -9.05
CA GLY A 490 -12.66 -16.90 -9.22
C GLY A 490 -13.12 -17.02 -10.68
N MET A 491 -13.58 -15.91 -11.26
CA MET A 491 -14.04 -15.84 -12.65
C MET A 491 -12.95 -16.22 -13.66
N LEU A 492 -11.73 -15.71 -13.49
CA LEU A 492 -10.57 -16.06 -14.32
C LEU A 492 -10.18 -17.54 -14.20
N SER A 493 -10.56 -18.21 -13.12
CA SER A 493 -10.26 -19.63 -12.89
C SER A 493 -11.30 -20.55 -13.50
N THR A 494 -12.47 -20.04 -13.87
CA THR A 494 -13.50 -20.78 -14.59
C THR A 494 -13.44 -20.56 -16.10
N ASP A 495 -12.96 -19.42 -16.57
CA ASP A 495 -12.86 -19.10 -18.01
C ASP A 495 -11.89 -20.04 -18.77
N HIS A 496 -12.41 -20.72 -19.80
CA HIS A 496 -11.67 -21.69 -20.61
C HIS A 496 -10.56 -21.05 -21.46
N ASN A 497 -10.81 -19.85 -22.02
CA ASN A 497 -9.84 -19.16 -22.87
C ASN A 497 -8.65 -18.66 -22.02
N ILE A 498 -8.91 -18.14 -20.82
CA ILE A 498 -7.86 -17.77 -19.87
C ILE A 498 -7.01 -19.00 -19.53
N LYS A 499 -7.62 -20.14 -19.20
CA LYS A 499 -6.87 -21.41 -19.01
C LYS A 499 -6.04 -21.78 -20.22
N LYS A 500 -6.60 -21.65 -21.42
CA LYS A 500 -5.90 -21.93 -22.68
C LYS A 500 -4.69 -21.02 -22.84
N THR A 501 -4.80 -19.71 -22.62
CA THR A 501 -3.63 -18.80 -22.69
C THR A 501 -2.51 -19.20 -21.74
N LEU A 502 -2.84 -19.68 -20.54
CA LEU A 502 -1.86 -20.17 -19.55
C LEU A 502 -1.23 -21.49 -19.97
N SER A 503 -1.98 -22.37 -20.64
CA SER A 503 -1.43 -23.60 -21.22
C SER A 503 -0.50 -23.27 -22.39
N ASP A 504 -0.97 -22.46 -23.33
CA ASP A 504 -0.26 -22.11 -24.56
C ASP A 504 1.10 -21.45 -24.24
N ILE A 505 1.13 -20.51 -23.28
CA ILE A 505 2.38 -19.83 -22.90
C ILE A 505 3.39 -20.74 -22.18
N ASN A 506 2.91 -21.69 -21.37
CA ASN A 506 3.77 -22.66 -20.67
C ASN A 506 4.33 -23.72 -21.64
N ASN A 507 3.65 -23.95 -22.76
CA ASN A 507 4.07 -24.87 -23.82
C ASN A 507 4.91 -24.20 -24.92
N ILE A 508 5.43 -22.98 -24.73
CA ILE A 508 6.29 -22.35 -25.75
C ILE A 508 7.65 -23.05 -25.85
N ASN A 509 8.21 -23.49 -24.71
CA ASN A 509 9.57 -24.00 -24.63
C ASN A 509 9.58 -25.54 -24.52
N GLU A 510 9.01 -26.24 -25.50
CA GLU A 510 8.84 -27.70 -25.45
C GLU A 510 10.16 -28.47 -25.60
N ASN A 511 11.09 -27.99 -26.44
CA ASN A 511 12.35 -28.66 -26.67
C ASN A 511 13.52 -28.05 -25.86
N LEU A 512 14.62 -28.80 -25.75
CA LEU A 512 15.78 -28.39 -24.94
C LEU A 512 16.42 -27.08 -25.44
N CYS A 513 16.44 -26.83 -26.74
CA CYS A 513 17.01 -25.63 -27.33
C CYS A 513 16.20 -24.39 -26.94
N ASP A 514 14.88 -24.44 -27.05
CA ASP A 514 14.00 -23.32 -26.68
C ASP A 514 14.13 -23.01 -25.19
N ARG A 515 14.17 -24.05 -24.35
CA ARG A 515 14.39 -23.90 -22.90
C ARG A 515 15.73 -23.23 -22.60
N ALA A 516 16.80 -23.67 -23.27
CA ALA A 516 18.14 -23.11 -23.08
C ALA A 516 18.24 -21.66 -23.59
N GLN A 517 17.66 -21.37 -24.75
CA GLN A 517 17.57 -20.03 -25.32
C GLN A 517 16.83 -19.09 -24.37
N CYS A 518 15.68 -19.52 -23.88
CA CYS A 518 14.84 -18.73 -23.00
C CYS A 518 15.59 -18.35 -21.70
N VAL A 519 16.16 -19.33 -20.99
CA VAL A 519 16.92 -19.10 -19.74
C VAL A 519 18.14 -18.23 -19.98
N THR A 520 18.89 -18.48 -21.06
CA THR A 520 20.10 -17.71 -21.39
C THR A 520 19.76 -16.26 -21.69
N THR A 521 18.67 -16.03 -22.42
CA THR A 521 18.17 -14.70 -22.76
C THR A 521 17.74 -13.93 -21.52
N GLN A 522 16.92 -14.55 -20.66
CA GLN A 522 16.44 -13.93 -19.43
C GLN A 522 17.59 -13.63 -18.47
N LYS A 523 18.51 -14.57 -18.27
CA LYS A 523 19.72 -14.37 -17.45
C LYS A 523 20.62 -13.26 -17.98
N THR A 524 20.73 -13.12 -19.30
CA THR A 524 21.54 -12.06 -19.92
C THR A 524 20.89 -10.70 -19.73
N ARG A 525 19.56 -10.59 -19.87
CA ARG A 525 18.83 -9.38 -19.48
C ARG A 525 19.05 -9.04 -18.01
N ASP A 526 18.85 -9.98 -17.10
CA ASP A 526 19.00 -9.74 -15.66
C ASP A 526 20.41 -9.27 -15.29
N LYS A 527 21.45 -9.74 -16.01
CA LYS A 527 22.83 -9.26 -15.86
C LYS A 527 23.08 -7.83 -16.37
N ARG A 528 22.29 -7.37 -17.35
CA ARG A 528 22.36 -5.98 -17.83
C ARG A 528 21.72 -5.03 -16.81
N GLU A 529 20.72 -5.50 -16.05
CA GLU A 529 20.09 -4.71 -15.00
C GLU A 529 21.09 -4.42 -13.86
N GLY A 530 21.24 -3.15 -13.50
CA GLY A 530 22.19 -2.71 -12.46
C GLY A 530 23.61 -2.42 -12.96
N LYS A 531 23.86 -2.52 -14.27
CA LYS A 531 25.11 -2.10 -14.90
C LYS A 531 24.98 -0.69 -15.48
N ASN A 532 26.10 0.03 -15.60
CA ASN A 532 26.10 1.32 -16.30
C ASN A 532 25.82 1.10 -17.81
N ASN A 533 25.44 2.18 -18.51
CA ASN A 533 25.03 2.09 -19.92
C ASN A 533 26.11 1.50 -20.84
N ALA A 534 27.41 1.70 -20.55
CA ALA A 534 28.51 1.18 -21.35
C ALA A 534 28.68 -0.34 -21.18
N GLU A 535 28.66 -0.82 -19.93
CA GLU A 535 28.76 -2.25 -19.59
C GLU A 535 27.52 -3.01 -20.05
N ALA A 536 26.32 -2.45 -19.87
CA ALA A 536 25.07 -3.03 -20.35
C ALA A 536 25.07 -3.18 -21.87
N LYS A 537 25.60 -2.17 -22.59
CA LYS A 537 25.77 -2.22 -24.05
C LYS A 537 26.79 -3.28 -24.46
N GLN A 538 27.92 -3.39 -23.75
CA GLN A 538 28.92 -4.42 -24.06
C GLN A 538 28.38 -5.85 -23.87
N ILE A 539 27.65 -6.12 -22.78
CA ILE A 539 27.00 -7.41 -22.54
C ILE A 539 25.97 -7.71 -23.64
N TRP A 540 25.22 -6.69 -24.07
CA TRP A 540 24.25 -6.79 -25.17
C TRP A 540 24.92 -7.13 -26.50
N GLU A 541 25.99 -6.44 -26.90
CA GLU A 541 26.68 -6.71 -28.17
C GLU A 541 27.26 -8.13 -28.23
N VAL A 542 27.87 -8.58 -27.13
CA VAL A 542 28.37 -9.97 -27.02
C VAL A 542 27.22 -10.97 -27.21
N TRP A 543 26.10 -10.75 -26.54
CA TRP A 543 24.94 -11.64 -26.63
C TRP A 543 24.22 -11.60 -27.98
N LYS A 544 24.11 -10.42 -28.61
CA LYS A 544 23.57 -10.24 -29.96
C LYS A 544 24.38 -11.09 -30.96
N GLY A 545 25.70 -11.11 -30.83
CA GLY A 545 26.58 -11.98 -31.61
C GLY A 545 26.34 -13.48 -31.38
N PHE A 546 26.07 -13.90 -30.15
CA PHE A 546 25.74 -15.31 -29.83
C PHE A 546 24.39 -15.75 -30.44
N ILE A 547 23.35 -14.90 -30.39
CA ILE A 547 22.05 -15.23 -30.98
C ILE A 547 22.12 -15.36 -32.51
N LEU A 548 22.82 -14.43 -33.17
CA LEU A 548 22.95 -14.46 -34.64
C LEU A 548 23.67 -15.73 -35.14
N ASN A 549 24.55 -16.31 -34.32
CA ASN A 549 25.27 -17.55 -34.65
C ASN A 549 24.52 -18.84 -34.28
N MET A 550 23.42 -18.76 -33.53
CA MET A 550 22.57 -19.92 -33.21
C MET A 550 21.38 -20.09 -34.17
N ALA A 551 21.14 -19.10 -35.03
CA ALA A 551 20.10 -19.11 -36.06
C ALA A 551 20.58 -19.62 -37.43
N VAL A 552 21.82 -20.12 -37.50
CA VAL A 552 22.43 -20.86 -38.63
C VAL A 552 22.63 -22.30 -38.18
#